data_AF-A0A2G6X5N2-F1
#
_entry.id   AF-A0A2G6X5N2-F1
#
_cell.length_a   1.000
_cell.length_b   1.000
_cell.length_c   1.000
_cell.angle_alpha   90.00
_cell.angle_beta   90.00
_cell.angle_gamma   90.00
#
_symmetry.space_group_name_H-M   'P 1'
#
loop_
_entity.id
_entity.type
_entity.pdbx_description
1 polymer ?
#
loop_
_entity_poly.entity_id
_entity_poly.type
_entity_poly.pdbx_seq_one_letter_code
_entity_poly.pdbx_strand_id
1 'polypeptide(L)' 'MARVCDVTGKGPMVGNNVSHANNKTKRRFLPNLQYRRFWVETENRWVRLRVSSAALRLIDKNGIDAVLADLRARGQA' A
#
# COMPACT_ATOMS: atom_id res chain seq x y z
N MET A 1 1.43 -13.39 6.14
CA MET A 1 1.77 -12.00 5.75
C MET A 1 0.54 -11.11 5.85
N ALA A 2 0.61 -10.00 6.57
CA ALA A 2 -0.48 -9.03 6.60
C ALA A 2 -0.69 -8.43 5.20
N ARG A 3 -1.93 -8.29 4.73
CA ARG A 3 -2.26 -7.64 3.44
C ARG A 3 -2.27 -6.12 3.63
N VAL A 4 -1.09 -5.57 3.92
CA VAL A 4 -0.87 -4.15 4.19
C VAL A 4 0.06 -3.56 3.13
N CYS A 5 -0.15 -2.29 2.78
CA CYS A 5 0.76 -1.53 1.93
C CYS A 5 1.90 -0.96 2.77
N ASP A 6 3.14 -1.17 2.35
CA ASP A 6 4.33 -0.74 3.10
C ASP A 6 4.40 0.79 3.20
N VAL A 7 4.05 1.51 2.12
CA VAL A 7 4.15 2.98 2.06
C VAL A 7 3.05 3.69 2.87
N THR A 8 1.80 3.25 2.70
CA THR A 8 0.61 3.97 3.20
C THR A 8 -0.06 3.32 4.40
N GLY A 9 0.40 2.13 4.81
CA GLY A 9 -0.23 1.36 5.89
C GLY A 9 -1.64 0.85 5.58
N LYS A 10 -2.14 1.01 4.34
CA LYS A 10 -3.50 0.58 3.96
C LYS A 10 -3.67 -0.93 4.14
N GLY A 11 -4.55 -1.31 5.06
CA GLY A 11 -4.88 -2.71 5.38
C GLY A 11 -6.27 -3.14 4.93
N PRO A 12 -6.65 -4.40 5.21
CA PRO A 12 -7.97 -4.92 4.91
C PRO A 12 -9.03 -4.28 5.82
N MET A 13 -10.17 -3.91 5.24
CA MET A 13 -11.32 -3.40 5.98
C MET A 13 -12.41 -4.46 6.05
N VAL A 14 -13.17 -4.50 7.15
CA VAL A 14 -14.33 -5.39 7.32
C VAL A 14 -15.60 -4.61 7.07
N GLY A 15 -16.57 -5.22 6.40
CA GLY A 15 -17.92 -4.67 6.29
C GLY A 15 -18.92 -5.75 5.88
N ASN A 16 -20.01 -5.35 5.25
CA ASN A 16 -21.06 -6.27 4.82
C ASN A 16 -21.27 -6.22 3.30
N ASN A 17 -21.69 -7.32 2.70
CA ASN A 17 -22.41 -7.33 1.44
C ASN A 17 -23.90 -7.12 1.78
N VAL A 18 -24.54 -6.14 1.16
CA VAL A 18 -25.95 -5.81 1.39
C VAL A 18 -26.72 -6.15 0.13
N SER A 19 -27.68 -7.07 0.21
CA SER A 19 -28.54 -7.40 -0.92
C SER A 19 -29.62 -6.34 -1.15
N HIS A 20 -30.35 -6.45 -2.27
CA HIS A 20 -31.52 -5.61 -2.54
C HIS A 20 -32.59 -5.69 -1.43
N ALA A 21 -32.74 -6.86 -0.79
CA ALA A 21 -33.63 -7.06 0.35
C ALA A 21 -33.00 -6.67 1.70
N ASN A 22 -31.85 -5.97 1.70
CA ASN A 22 -31.07 -5.60 2.88
C ASN A 22 -30.53 -6.77 3.73
N ASN A 23 -30.40 -7.97 3.14
CA ASN A 23 -29.72 -9.07 3.82
C ASN A 23 -28.23 -8.77 3.90
N LYS A 24 -27.67 -8.83 5.12
CA LYS A 24 -26.27 -8.46 5.41
C LYS A 24 -25.44 -9.72 5.62
N THR A 25 -24.43 -9.94 4.78
CA THR A 25 -23.40 -10.98 4.98
C THR A 25 -22.03 -10.36 5.19
N LYS A 26 -21.19 -10.92 6.06
CA LYS A 26 -19.86 -10.36 6.33
C LYS A 26 -18.97 -10.47 5.09
N ARG A 27 -18.24 -9.40 4.77
CA ARG A 27 -17.21 -9.39 3.72
C ARG A 27 -15.96 -8.63 4.15
N ARG A 28 -14.85 -8.93 3.49
CA ARG A 28 -13.58 -8.22 3.66
C ARG A 28 -13.24 -7.45 2.39
N PHE A 29 -12.96 -6.16 2.53
CA PHE A 29 -12.44 -5.32 1.47
C PHE A 29 -10.92 -5.39 1.50
N LEU A 30 -10.32 -5.82 0.39
CA LEU A 30 -8.88 -5.95 0.27
C LEU A 30 -8.29 -4.74 -0.46
N PRO A 31 -7.16 -4.19 0.01
CA PRO A 31 -6.42 -3.20 -0.77
C PRO A 31 -5.84 -3.85 -2.04
N ASN A 32 -5.82 -3.09 -3.15
CA ASN A 32 -5.16 -3.49 -4.40
C ASN A 32 -3.63 -3.40 -4.23
N LEU A 33 -3.04 -4.46 -3.67
CA LEU A 33 -1.60 -4.56 -3.39
C LEU A 33 -0.87 -5.24 -4.53
N GLN A 34 0.23 -4.64 -4.97
CA GLN A 34 1.09 -5.13 -6.04
C GLN A 34 2.55 -5.05 -5.60
N TYR A 35 3.36 -6.04 -5.98
CA TYR A 35 4.81 -5.94 -5.84
C TYR A 35 5.36 -5.17 -7.03
N ARG A 36 6.07 -4.07 -6.76
CA ARG A 36 6.77 -3.30 -7.78
C ARG A 36 8.21 -3.01 -7.37
N ARG A 37 9.06 -2.83 -8.37
CA ARG A 37 10.46 -2.44 -8.22
C ARG A 37 10.58 -0.96 -8.55
N PHE A 38 11.26 -0.22 -7.68
CA PHE A 38 11.61 1.18 -7.89
C PHE A 38 13.12 1.30 -7.96
N TRP A 39 13.60 2.08 -8.91
CA TRP A 39 15.01 2.46 -8.96
C TRP A 39 15.21 3.62 -8.00
N VAL A 40 16.24 3.53 -7.17
CA VAL A 40 16.59 4.55 -6.17
C VAL A 40 17.97 5.07 -6.55
N GLU A 41 18.02 6.32 -7.03
CA GLU A 41 19.26 6.92 -7.52
C GLU A 41 20.28 7.10 -6.39
N THR A 42 19.82 7.52 -5.20
CA THR A 42 20.71 7.76 -4.05
C THR A 42 21.46 6.49 -3.58
N GLU A 43 20.87 5.32 -3.78
CA GLU A 43 21.42 4.03 -3.34
C GLU A 43 21.93 3.18 -4.51
N ASN A 44 21.77 3.68 -5.75
CA ASN A 44 22.13 2.99 -6.99
C ASN A 44 21.62 1.54 -7.05
N ARG A 45 20.39 1.31 -6.58
CA ARG A 45 19.81 -0.04 -6.48
C ARG A 45 18.31 -0.08 -6.72
N TRP A 46 17.82 -1.27 -7.04
CA TRP A 46 16.39 -1.56 -7.10
C TRP A 46 15.84 -1.93 -5.73
N VAL A 47 14.79 -1.24 -5.30
CA VAL A 47 14.03 -1.58 -4.09
C VAL A 47 12.69 -2.18 -4.49
N ARG A 48 12.39 -3.37 -3.96
CA ARG A 48 11.10 -4.04 -4.17
C ARG A 48 10.17 -3.73 -3.00
N LEU A 49 9.05 -3.07 -3.28
CA LEU A 49 8.04 -2.71 -2.27
C LEU A 49 6.69 -3.32 -2.62
N ARG A 50 5.90 -3.61 -1.59
CA ARG A 50 4.49 -3.98 -1.74
C ARG A 50 3.61 -2.75 -1.59
N VAL A 51 3.14 -2.25 -2.73
CA VAL A 51 2.49 -0.96 -2.83
C VAL A 51 1.03 -1.09 -3.24
N SER A 52 0.20 -0.16 -2.75
CA SER A 52 -1.16 0.02 -3.26
C SER A 52 -1.18 1.02 -4.41
N SER A 53 -2.25 1.06 -5.19
CA SER A 53 -2.43 2.07 -6.24
C SER A 53 -2.39 3.51 -5.72
N ALA A 54 -2.81 3.75 -4.48
CA ALA A 54 -2.70 5.06 -3.85
C ALA A 54 -1.25 5.40 -3.45
N ALA A 55 -0.47 4.39 -3.08
CA ALA A 55 0.95 4.58 -2.79
C ALA A 55 1.74 4.92 -4.06
N LEU A 56 1.40 4.32 -5.21
CA LEU A 56 2.01 4.68 -6.49
C LEU A 56 1.86 6.17 -6.80
N ARG A 57 0.63 6.71 -6.69
CA ARG A 57 0.40 8.15 -6.90
C ARG A 57 1.17 9.03 -5.93
N LEU A 58 1.39 8.58 -4.70
CA LEU A 58 2.17 9.31 -3.70
C LEU A 58 3.65 9.34 -4.08
N ILE A 59 4.20 8.20 -4.52
CA ILE A 59 5.58 8.09 -5.00
C ILE A 59 5.78 8.97 -6.23
N ASP A 60 4.85 8.94 -7.19
CA ASP A 60 4.94 9.75 -8.41
C ASP A 60 4.88 11.25 -8.09
N LYS A 61 4.13 11.65 -7.05
CA LYS A 61 4.00 13.06 -6.65
C LYS A 61 5.20 13.58 -5.86
N ASN A 62 5.69 12.80 -4.89
CA ASN A 62 6.70 13.27 -3.93
C ASN A 62 8.12 12.81 -4.26
N GLY A 63 8.27 11.86 -5.20
CA GLY A 63 9.52 11.17 -5.46
C GLY A 63 9.76 9.98 -4.52
N ILE A 64 10.53 8.99 -4.98
CA ILE A 64 10.80 7.77 -4.22
C ILE A 64 11.69 8.02 -3.00
N ASP A 65 12.64 8.94 -3.09
CA ASP A 65 13.62 9.19 -2.02
C ASP A 65 12.95 9.79 -0.78
N ALA A 66 12.04 10.75 -0.96
CA ALA A 66 11.26 11.35 0.12
C ALA A 66 10.37 10.30 0.83
N VAL A 67 9.76 9.41 0.05
CA VAL A 67 8.91 8.32 0.59
C VAL A 67 9.75 7.31 1.37
N LEU A 68 10.95 6.96 0.89
CA LEU A 68 11.84 6.05 1.61
C LEU A 68 12.39 6.67 2.90
N ALA A 69 12.67 7.98 2.91
CA ALA A 69 13.07 8.68 4.14
C ALA A 69 11.97 8.63 5.21
N ASP A 70 10.71 8.87 4.82
CA ASP A 70 9.54 8.76 5.70
C ASP A 70 9.32 7.31 6.20
N LEU A 71 9.53 6.31 5.34
CA LEU A 71 9.44 4.91 5.73
C LEU A 71 10.50 4.49 6.76
N ARG A 72 11.73 4.98 6.60
CA ARG A 72 12.83 4.77 7.56
C ARG A 72 12.54 5.44 8.90
N ALA A 73 12.01 6.66 8.89
CA ALA A 73 11.60 7.36 10.10
C ALA A 73 10.53 6.58 10.89
N ARG A 74 9.67 5.83 10.20
CA ARG A 74 8.66 4.94 10.80
C ARG A 74 9.19 3.56 11.20
N GLY A 75 10.47 3.25 10.93
CA GLY A 75 11.08 1.97 11.21
C GLY A 75 10.59 0.81 10.33
N GLN A 76 10.03 1.12 9.15
CA GLN A 76 9.44 0.11 8.25
C GLN A 76 10.33 -0.29 7.06
N ALA A 77 11.57 0.22 6.99
CA ALA A 77 12.60 -0.20 6.03
C ALA A 77 14.00 0.24 6.48
#